data_AF-A0A0D3JFL2-F1
#
_entry.id   AF-A0A0D3JFL2-F1
#
_cell.length_a   1.000
_cell.length_b   1.000
_cell.length_c   1.000
_cell.angle_alpha   90.00
_cell.angle_beta   90.00
_cell.angle_gamma   90.00
#
_symmetry.space_group_name_H-M   'P 1'
#
loop_
_entity.id
_entity.type
_entity.pdbx_description
1 polymer ?
#
loop_
_entity_poly.entity_id
_entity_poly.type
_entity_poly.pdbx_seq_one_letter_code
_entity_poly.pdbx_strand_id
1 'polypeptide(L)'
;FWHPEEELAALPGVSETVVGYCGGSTADPTYKSIGDHTEALRVTFDSRVVSAESMLERFFEMHDPMPRAFTGTQYRSAIFYHNDAQAETAAAVAGRQASSQAKHTSIEPAGPFYRAEEYHQRFLAK
;
A
#
# COMPACT_ATOMS: atom_id res chain seq x y z
N PHE A 1 -5.30 7.03 -0.60
CA PHE A 1 -5.30 5.95 0.43
C PHE A 1 -6.58 5.80 1.29
N TRP A 2 -7.60 6.67 1.21
CA TRP A 2 -8.75 6.62 2.14
C TRP A 2 -9.70 5.44 1.92
N HIS A 3 -10.16 5.20 0.69
CA HIS A 3 -11.02 4.05 0.38
C HIS A 3 -10.33 2.71 0.68
N PRO A 4 -9.06 2.48 0.27
CA PRO A 4 -8.34 1.27 0.65
C PRO A 4 -8.20 1.08 2.17
N GLU A 5 -8.06 2.16 2.95
CA GLU A 5 -7.99 2.07 4.41
C GLU A 5 -9.28 1.51 5.01
N GLU A 6 -10.44 2.00 4.56
CA GLU A 6 -11.75 1.55 5.02
C GLU A 6 -12.01 0.09 4.63
N GLU A 7 -11.75 -0.28 3.38
CA GLU A 7 -11.97 -1.64 2.90
C GLU A 7 -11.10 -2.66 3.64
N LEU A 8 -9.80 -2.38 3.83
CA LEU A 8 -8.91 -3.29 4.55
C LEU A 8 -9.22 -3.31 6.05
N ALA A 9 -9.62 -2.19 6.65
CA ALA A 9 -9.99 -2.16 8.06
C ALA A 9 -11.22 -3.03 8.38
N ALA A 10 -12.09 -3.26 7.40
CA ALA A 10 -13.27 -4.12 7.54
C ALA A 10 -12.96 -5.63 7.40
N LEU A 11 -11.75 -6.01 6.97
CA LEU A 11 -11.41 -7.41 6.75
C LEU A 11 -11.21 -8.18 8.08
N PRO A 12 -11.80 -9.37 8.22
CA PRO A 12 -11.52 -10.24 9.36
C PRO A 12 -10.01 -10.53 9.51
N GLY A 13 -9.50 -10.36 10.73
CA GLY A 13 -8.08 -10.57 11.03
C GLY A 13 -7.22 -9.32 10.92
N VAL A 14 -7.71 -8.23 10.33
CA VAL A 14 -7.01 -6.94 10.36
C VAL A 14 -7.24 -6.27 11.71
N SER A 15 -6.15 -5.91 12.40
CA SER A 15 -6.18 -5.29 13.73
C SER A 15 -5.88 -3.79 13.69
N GLU A 16 -5.12 -3.33 12.69
CA GLU A 16 -4.77 -1.92 12.55
C GLU A 16 -4.54 -1.56 11.08
N THR A 17 -5.04 -0.39 10.69
CA THR A 17 -4.70 0.29 9.44
C THR A 17 -4.18 1.69 9.77
N VAL A 18 -3.12 2.11 9.07
CA VAL A 18 -2.53 3.45 9.21
C VAL A 18 -2.18 3.99 7.83
N VAL A 19 -2.76 5.13 7.46
CA VAL A 19 -2.38 5.84 6.23
C VAL A 19 -1.13 6.70 6.44
N GLY A 20 -0.31 6.80 5.41
CA GLY A 20 0.97 7.50 5.49
C GLY A 20 1.67 7.64 4.15
N TYR A 21 2.97 7.95 4.23
CA TYR A 21 3.84 8.22 3.09
C TYR A 21 5.04 7.26 3.14
N CYS A 22 5.32 6.58 2.04
CA CYS A 22 6.38 5.56 1.95
C CYS A 22 7.07 5.57 0.57
N GLY A 23 8.22 4.94 0.46
CA GLY A 23 8.93 4.73 -0.81
C GLY A 23 9.66 5.95 -1.37
N GLY A 24 9.90 6.97 -0.54
CA GLY A 24 10.72 8.12 -0.85
C GLY A 24 11.92 8.24 0.11
N SER A 25 12.73 9.26 -0.14
CA SER A 25 13.92 9.63 0.62
C SER A 25 13.77 10.96 1.37
N THR A 26 12.70 11.70 1.09
CA THR A 26 12.41 12.99 1.75
C THR A 26 12.12 12.76 3.24
N ALA A 27 12.83 13.48 4.11
CA ALA A 27 12.58 13.41 5.55
C ALA A 27 11.30 14.18 5.93
N ASP A 28 10.56 13.64 6.90
CA ASP A 28 9.35 14.25 7.50
C ASP A 28 8.35 14.83 6.47
N PRO A 29 7.91 14.04 5.47
CA PRO A 29 6.95 14.48 4.47
C PRO A 29 5.60 14.84 5.11
N THR A 30 4.92 15.81 4.49
CA THR A 30 3.54 16.21 4.83
C THR A 30 2.65 16.06 3.62
N TYR A 31 1.33 16.09 3.79
CA TYR A 31 0.42 16.02 2.65
C TYR A 31 0.69 17.11 1.60
N LYS A 32 1.07 18.31 2.04
CA LYS A 32 1.39 19.45 1.16
C LYS A 32 2.77 19.34 0.51
N SER A 33 3.65 18.50 1.06
CA SER A 33 5.03 18.33 0.59
C SER A 33 5.47 16.88 0.83
N ILE A 34 4.96 15.99 -0.02
CA ILE A 34 5.22 14.55 0.07
C ILE A 34 6.58 14.15 -0.54
N GLY A 35 7.16 15.02 -1.38
CA GLY A 35 8.42 14.77 -2.05
C GLY A 35 8.34 13.59 -3.03
N ASP A 36 9.22 12.62 -2.85
CA ASP A 36 9.31 11.39 -3.64
C ASP A 36 8.52 10.20 -3.05
N HIS A 37 7.84 10.40 -1.91
CA HIS A 37 6.96 9.39 -1.34
C HIS A 37 5.66 9.23 -2.14
N THR A 38 5.03 8.07 -1.97
CA THR A 38 3.65 7.81 -2.39
C THR A 38 2.76 7.70 -1.18
N GLU A 39 1.48 8.00 -1.34
CA GLU A 39 0.47 7.59 -0.35
C GLU A 39 0.51 6.07 -0.19
N ALA A 40 0.59 5.62 1.05
CA ALA A 40 0.72 4.23 1.42
C ALA A 40 -0.18 3.91 2.61
N LEU A 41 -0.47 2.61 2.76
CA LEU A 41 -1.23 2.07 3.86
C LEU A 41 -0.39 1.00 4.54
N ARG A 42 -0.18 1.13 5.85
CA ARG A 42 0.42 0.09 6.68
C ARG A 42 -0.69 -0.69 7.35
N VAL A 43 -0.68 -2.01 7.18
CA VAL A 43 -1.72 -2.90 7.70
C VAL A 43 -1.10 -3.93 8.63
N THR A 44 -1.65 -4.04 9.83
CA THR A 44 -1.31 -5.09 10.80
C THR A 44 -2.47 -6.09 10.85
N PHE A 45 -2.17 -7.38 10.68
CA PHE A 45 -3.18 -8.43 10.63
C PHE A 45 -2.68 -9.75 11.26
N ASP A 46 -3.61 -10.59 11.70
CA ASP A 46 -3.35 -11.94 12.19
C ASP A 46 -3.27 -12.92 11.01
N SER A 47 -2.06 -13.42 10.75
CA SER A 47 -1.78 -14.35 9.64
C SER A 47 -2.48 -15.71 9.78
N ARG A 48 -3.08 -16.02 10.95
CA ARG A 48 -3.90 -17.22 11.16
C ARG A 48 -5.34 -17.05 10.66
N VAL A 49 -5.77 -15.81 10.45
CA VAL A 49 -7.13 -15.46 10.02
C VAL A 49 -7.14 -15.04 8.55
N VAL A 50 -6.19 -14.20 8.14
CA VAL A 50 -6.03 -13.74 6.75
C VAL A 50 -4.58 -13.86 6.31
N SER A 51 -4.35 -14.40 5.12
CA SER A 51 -2.99 -14.60 4.60
C SER A 51 -2.42 -13.33 3.98
N ALA A 52 -1.09 -13.18 3.94
CA ALA A 52 -0.43 -12.09 3.23
C ALA A 52 -0.78 -12.11 1.73
N GLU A 53 -0.94 -13.31 1.15
CA GLU A 53 -1.36 -13.51 -0.23
C GLU A 53 -2.75 -12.90 -0.48
N SER A 54 -3.72 -13.19 0.38
CA SER A 54 -5.09 -12.66 0.29
C SER A 54 -5.12 -11.13 0.46
N MET A 55 -4.27 -10.57 1.32
CA MET A 55 -4.13 -9.11 1.46
C MET A 55 -3.60 -8.47 0.16
N LEU A 56 -2.65 -9.12 -0.51
CA LEU A 56 -2.09 -8.66 -1.78
C LEU A 56 -3.06 -8.85 -2.94
N GLU A 57 -3.85 -9.93 -2.96
CA GLU A 57 -4.94 -10.11 -3.92
C GLU A 57 -5.96 -8.99 -3.79
N ARG A 58 -6.39 -8.68 -2.56
CA ARG A 58 -7.28 -7.54 -2.31
C ARG A 58 -6.66 -6.22 -2.77
N PHE A 59 -5.35 -6.02 -2.58
CA PHE A 59 -4.64 -4.85 -3.13
C PHE A 59 -4.82 -4.73 -4.65
N PHE A 60 -4.69 -5.81 -5.41
CA PHE A 60 -4.90 -5.76 -6.87
C PHE A 60 -6.37 -5.64 -7.30
N GLU A 61 -7.32 -6.00 -6.43
CA GLU A 61 -8.75 -5.82 -6.68
C GLU A 61 -9.21 -4.37 -6.43
N MET A 62 -8.54 -3.63 -5.54
CA MET A 62 -8.97 -2.29 -5.12
C MET A 62 -8.59 -1.17 -6.10
N HIS A 63 -7.70 -1.40 -7.06
CA HIS A 63 -7.32 -0.38 -8.05
C HIS A 63 -6.77 -0.98 -9.34
N ASP A 64 -6.75 -0.15 -10.39
CA ASP A 64 -6.08 -0.43 -11.65
C ASP A 64 -4.75 0.36 -11.75
N PRO A 65 -3.59 -0.30 -11.57
CA PRO A 65 -2.28 0.32 -11.75
C PRO A 65 -2.09 0.91 -13.16
N MET A 66 -1.73 2.19 -13.21
CA MET A 66 -1.38 2.91 -14.44
C MET A 66 0.09 3.37 -14.42
N PRO A 67 0.69 3.67 -15.58
CA PRO A 67 2.05 4.21 -15.63
C PRO A 67 2.19 5.48 -14.77
N ARG A 68 3.34 5.62 -14.08
CA ARG A 68 3.66 6.76 -13.21
C ARG A 68 3.52 8.13 -13.89
N ALA A 69 3.69 8.20 -15.22
CA ALA A 69 3.49 9.42 -15.99
C ALA A 69 2.04 9.96 -15.92
N PHE A 70 1.06 9.09 -15.68
CA PHE A 70 -0.36 9.47 -15.55
C PHE A 70 -0.79 9.66 -14.10
N THR A 71 -0.28 8.85 -13.17
CA THR A 71 -0.69 8.89 -11.75
C THR A 71 0.12 9.88 -10.91
N GLY A 72 1.29 10.30 -11.41
CA GLY A 72 2.24 11.07 -10.62
C GLY A 72 2.92 10.23 -9.54
N THR A 73 3.77 10.87 -8.73
CA THR A 73 4.53 10.18 -7.68
C THR A 73 3.66 9.76 -6.49
N GLN A 74 2.66 10.59 -6.15
CA GLN A 74 1.83 10.45 -4.96
C GLN A 74 0.87 9.25 -5.02
N TYR A 75 0.45 8.83 -6.22
CA TYR A 75 -0.56 7.78 -6.42
C TYR A 75 -0.03 6.60 -7.24
N ARG A 76 1.28 6.33 -7.18
CA ARG A 76 1.85 5.17 -7.88
C ARG A 76 1.46 3.88 -7.17
N SER A 77 1.32 2.79 -7.93
CA SER A 77 1.11 1.46 -7.36
C SER A 77 2.43 0.88 -6.85
N ALA A 78 2.49 0.53 -5.56
CA ALA A 78 3.69 0.00 -4.93
C ALA A 78 3.32 -0.97 -3.79
N ILE A 79 4.10 -2.05 -3.67
CA ILE A 79 4.09 -3.01 -2.56
C ILE A 79 5.43 -2.89 -1.85
N PHE A 80 5.39 -2.59 -0.55
CA PHE A 80 6.56 -2.41 0.30
C PHE A 80 6.78 -3.63 1.19
N TYR A 81 7.85 -4.38 0.99
CA TYR A 81 8.13 -5.60 1.77
C TYR A 81 9.16 -5.37 2.87
N HIS A 82 9.00 -6.04 4.00
CA HIS A 82 9.92 -5.96 5.14
C HIS A 82 10.93 -7.12 5.22
N ASN A 83 10.71 -8.19 4.45
CA ASN A 83 11.60 -9.35 4.39
C ASN A 83 11.43 -10.11 3.06
N ASP A 84 12.34 -11.06 2.80
CA ASP A 84 12.38 -11.83 1.56
C ASP A 84 11.12 -12.67 1.35
N ALA A 85 10.54 -13.25 2.42
CA ALA A 85 9.31 -14.04 2.31
C ALA A 85 8.12 -13.18 1.81
N GLN A 86 8.04 -11.91 2.25
CA GLN A 86 7.04 -10.97 1.72
C GLN A 86 7.34 -10.57 0.27
N ALA A 87 8.62 -10.40 -0.10
CA ALA A 87 9.01 -10.11 -1.47
C ALA A 87 8.62 -11.24 -2.44
N GLU A 88 8.91 -12.49 -2.05
CA GLU A 88 8.55 -13.69 -2.83
C GLU A 88 7.03 -13.83 -2.97
N THR A 89 6.29 -13.64 -1.87
CA THR A 89 4.82 -13.67 -1.89
C THR A 89 4.25 -12.58 -2.81
N ALA A 90 4.77 -11.35 -2.73
CA ALA A 90 4.35 -10.25 -3.59
C ALA A 90 4.62 -10.54 -5.07
N ALA A 91 5.81 -11.07 -5.40
CA ALA A 91 6.15 -11.43 -6.77
C ALA A 91 5.26 -12.56 -7.31
N ALA A 92 4.98 -13.57 -6.48
CA ALA A 92 4.11 -14.68 -6.84
C ALA A 92 2.66 -14.20 -7.10
N VAL A 93 2.12 -13.36 -6.22
CA VAL A 93 0.76 -12.79 -6.40
C VAL A 93 0.71 -11.93 -7.66
N ALA A 94 1.67 -11.02 -7.84
CA ALA A 94 1.75 -10.15 -9.01
C ALA A 94 1.87 -10.94 -10.32
N GLY A 95 2.60 -12.06 -10.32
CA GLY A 95 2.71 -12.96 -11.47
C GLY A 95 1.40 -13.62 -11.91
N ARG A 96 0.38 -13.63 -11.05
CA ARG A 96 -0.97 -14.14 -11.36
C ARG A 96 -1.95 -13.07 -11.83
N GLN A 97 -1.59 -11.79 -11.69
CA GLN A 97 -2.45 -10.67 -12.06
C GLN A 97 -2.41 -10.40 -13.56
N ALA A 98 -3.37 -9.59 -14.03
CA ALA A 98 -3.33 -9.11 -15.40
C ALA A 98 -1.98 -8.41 -15.69
N SER A 99 -1.41 -8.66 -16.88
CA SER A 99 -0.06 -8.20 -17.22
C SER A 99 0.10 -6.67 -17.05
N SER A 100 -0.96 -5.89 -17.30
CA SER A 100 -0.98 -4.45 -17.07
C SER A 100 -0.83 -4.07 -15.59
N GLN A 101 -1.56 -4.74 -14.69
CA GLN A 101 -1.53 -4.46 -13.25
C GLN A 101 -0.15 -4.81 -12.66
N ALA A 102 0.36 -6.00 -13.01
CA ALA A 102 1.68 -6.46 -12.58
C ALA A 102 2.80 -5.54 -13.09
N LYS A 103 2.71 -5.09 -14.35
CA LYS A 103 3.71 -4.21 -14.98
C LYS A 103 3.80 -2.83 -14.33
N HIS A 104 2.69 -2.30 -13.81
CA HIS A 104 2.62 -0.94 -13.27
C HIS A 104 2.68 -0.89 -11.74
N THR A 105 2.79 -2.04 -11.09
CA THR A 105 3.00 -2.14 -9.64
C THR A 105 4.46 -2.42 -9.34
N SER A 106 5.09 -1.55 -8.56
CA SER A 106 6.44 -1.77 -8.06
C SER A 106 6.43 -2.67 -6.83
N ILE A 107 7.43 -3.54 -6.69
CA ILE A 107 7.67 -4.36 -5.49
C ILE A 107 9.05 -3.96 -4.97
N GLU A 108 9.09 -3.25 -3.85
CA GLU A 108 10.30 -2.60 -3.36
C GLU A 108 10.47 -2.78 -1.84
N PRO A 109 11.71 -2.78 -1.31
CA PRO A 109 11.92 -2.92 0.12
C PRO A 109 11.31 -1.73 0.86
N ALA A 110 10.69 -2.00 2.00
CA ALA A 110 10.08 -0.99 2.84
C ALA A 110 11.15 -0.06 3.43
N GLY A 111 11.09 1.22 3.04
CA GLY A 111 11.85 2.29 3.69
C GLY A 111 11.14 2.84 4.93
N PRO A 112 11.50 4.07 5.36
CA PRO A 112 10.76 4.79 6.40
C PRO A 112 9.29 4.97 6.02
N PHE A 113 8.41 4.71 6.98
CA PHE A 113 6.98 4.98 6.86
C PHE A 113 6.63 6.18 7.75
N TYR A 114 6.14 7.25 7.13
CA TYR A 114 5.69 8.45 7.81
C TYR A 114 4.18 8.44 7.92
N ARG A 115 3.65 8.36 9.15
CA ARG A 115 2.20 8.43 9.39
C ARG A 115 1.67 9.78 8.89
N ALA A 116 0.60 9.76 8.09
CA ALA A 116 -0.06 10.97 7.62
C ALA A 116 -0.78 11.69 8.77
N GLU A 117 -1.11 12.95 8.58
CA GLU A 117 -1.79 13.79 9.57
C GLU A 117 -3.12 13.16 10.04
N GLU A 118 -3.50 13.42 11.29
CA GLU A 118 -4.62 12.74 11.94
C GLU A 118 -5.97 12.93 11.22
N TYR A 119 -6.13 14.03 10.47
CA TYR A 119 -7.33 14.24 9.69
C TYR A 119 -7.46 13.23 8.53
N HIS A 120 -6.37 12.66 8.01
CA HIS A 120 -6.41 11.62 6.99
C HIS A 120 -6.75 10.22 7.54
N GLN A 121 -6.47 9.97 8.82
CA GLN A 121 -6.64 8.66 9.44
C GLN A 121 -8.13 8.33 9.55
N ARG A 122 -8.54 7.14 9.12
CA ARG A 122 -9.92 6.66 9.11
C ARG A 122 -10.90 7.69 8.53
N PHE A 123 -10.48 8.39 7.47
CA PHE A 123 -11.20 9.56 6.96
C PHE A 123 -12.67 9.29 6.63
N LEU A 124 -12.98 8.13 6.04
CA LEU A 124 -14.34 7.74 5.63
C LEU A 124 -15.19 7.20 6.78
N ALA A 125 -14.57 6.76 7.88
CA ALA A 125 -15.28 6.24 9.06
C ALA A 125 -15.55 7.31 10.13
N LYS A 126 -15.24 8.57 9.85
CA LYS A 126 -15.53 9.73 10.70
C LYS A 126 -16.90 10.30 10.39
#